data_AF-A0A235HNM5-F1
#
_entry.id   AF-A0A235HNM5-F1
#
_cell.length_a   1.000
_cell.length_b   1.000
_cell.length_c   1.000
_cell.angle_alpha   90.00
_cell.angle_beta   90.00
_cell.angle_gamma   90.00
#
_symmetry.space_group_name_H-M   'P 1'
#
loop_
_entity.id
_entity.type
_entity.pdbx_description
1 polymer ?
#
loop_
_entity_poly.entity_id
_entity_poly.type
_entity_poly.pdbx_seq_one_letter_code
_entity_poly.pdbx_strand_id
1 'polypeptide(L)'
;MSAATIEYPNNLTAAEYHEMTVGSAIHPALVERNFFHIEGETIYDYLFISNKIPRKNAGRATDKYIKMYQHLLLGGTWIQSLDPFKNWQPMEWGRIKPNFPRIDWQKGKPVKYESPPKTPNRVTYFDVATPIWDKVAKRYLIKRYHSLLALRLLDQLNPLIFWEWIKQHPEIPIILCEGEKKASCLLSLGFVAIALPGIWNGRVGKQDLDERLHPDLVPMAQAGRKFIILFDYETSSKTRWSVFQATVRTAKAIESAGCECEVALLPGPEKGVDDFVVARGEDANTILTAIIDDAKSLADYQRSYRAKKWGLSKYKPDVTINIKYLSEALCIPELEEKCLRVPELYDLEKEQLFTPSIKGHPPNKESTDSGGVDSSKSKKSPTFNFPKSGLVVLWSDMGTGKTELMRWWRDQNPNARFLNNGHRVNLLKNLALRLRTAMYSDLGYTGLAQAQALSITIDSLHKLNTQSLTY
;
A
#
# COMPACT_ATOMS: atom_id res chain seq x y z
N MET A 1 -46.70 12.57 20.78
CA MET A 1 -45.51 11.72 21.02
C MET A 1 -44.29 12.58 20.72
N SER A 2 -43.56 13.04 21.73
CA SER A 2 -42.30 13.75 21.48
C SER A 2 -41.33 12.77 20.84
N ALA A 3 -40.80 13.09 19.66
CA ALA A 3 -39.74 12.30 19.06
C ALA A 3 -38.61 12.16 20.08
N ALA A 4 -38.23 10.92 20.40
CA ALA A 4 -37.10 10.67 21.29
C ALA A 4 -35.88 11.39 20.73
N THR A 5 -35.27 12.27 21.52
CA THR A 5 -34.08 13.01 21.13
C THR A 5 -32.97 11.98 20.90
N ILE A 6 -32.44 11.91 19.68
CA ILE A 6 -31.34 10.99 19.36
C ILE A 6 -30.11 11.50 20.10
N GLU A 7 -29.68 10.77 21.13
CA GLU A 7 -28.42 11.02 21.83
C GLU A 7 -27.29 10.27 21.12
N TYR A 8 -26.23 11.00 20.77
CA TYR A 8 -25.00 10.45 20.21
C TYR A 8 -23.96 10.30 21.33
N PRO A 9 -23.02 9.34 21.22
CA PRO A 9 -22.03 9.12 22.25
C PRO A 9 -21.12 10.34 22.44
N ASN A 10 -20.60 10.54 23.66
CA ASN A 10 -19.61 11.57 23.99
C ASN A 10 -19.99 13.00 23.57
N ASN A 11 -21.29 13.33 23.67
CA ASN A 11 -21.87 14.62 23.27
C ASN A 11 -21.66 14.98 21.79
N LEU A 12 -21.31 14.01 20.94
CA LEU A 12 -21.09 14.25 19.52
C LEU A 12 -22.34 14.86 18.87
N THR A 13 -22.14 15.82 17.98
CA THR A 13 -23.22 16.28 17.13
C THR A 13 -23.56 15.22 16.08
N ALA A 14 -24.78 15.24 15.57
CA ALA A 14 -25.19 14.35 14.46
C ALA A 14 -24.23 14.46 13.26
N ALA A 15 -23.76 15.68 12.96
CA ALA A 15 -22.82 15.94 11.88
C ALA A 15 -21.45 15.30 12.12
N GLU A 16 -20.87 15.46 13.31
CA GLU A 16 -19.58 14.85 13.67
C GLU A 16 -19.65 13.32 13.65
N TYR A 17 -20.70 12.76 14.26
CA TYR A 17 -20.90 11.31 14.31
C TYR A 17 -21.08 10.73 12.89
N HIS A 18 -21.88 11.37 12.04
CA HIS A 18 -22.06 10.98 10.65
C HIS A 18 -20.76 11.11 9.83
N GLU A 19 -20.00 12.19 10.03
CA GLU A 19 -18.72 12.39 9.34
C GLU A 19 -17.72 11.27 9.64
N MET A 20 -17.69 10.77 10.89
CA MET A 20 -16.81 9.69 11.29
C MET A 20 -17.28 8.33 10.79
N THR A 21 -18.53 7.99 11.06
CA THR A 21 -19.07 6.65 10.78
C THR A 21 -19.35 6.43 9.30
N VAL A 22 -19.99 7.39 8.64
CA VAL A 22 -20.37 7.31 7.22
C VAL A 22 -19.30 7.96 6.34
N GLY A 23 -18.88 9.17 6.69
CA GLY A 23 -17.93 9.94 5.89
C GLY A 23 -16.49 9.39 5.92
N SER A 24 -16.17 8.46 6.82
CA SER A 24 -14.82 7.88 6.93
C SER A 24 -14.80 6.41 7.32
N ALA A 25 -15.95 5.74 7.22
CA ALA A 25 -16.10 4.31 7.48
C ALA A 25 -15.50 3.85 8.83
N ILE A 26 -15.60 4.69 9.87
CA ILE A 26 -15.11 4.36 11.20
C ILE A 26 -16.19 3.56 11.94
N HIS A 27 -15.79 2.45 12.55
CA HIS A 27 -16.67 1.61 13.33
C HIS A 27 -17.25 2.38 14.54
N PRO A 28 -18.57 2.36 14.78
CA PRO A 28 -19.22 3.09 15.86
C PRO A 28 -18.58 2.91 17.25
N ALA A 29 -18.24 1.66 17.61
CA ALA A 29 -17.59 1.38 18.90
C ALA A 29 -16.20 2.02 19.06
N LEU A 30 -15.51 2.37 17.96
CA LEU A 30 -14.25 3.11 18.02
C LEU A 30 -14.51 4.62 18.20
N VAL A 31 -15.58 5.12 17.56
CA VAL A 31 -16.05 6.50 17.73
C VAL A 31 -16.40 6.76 19.19
N GLU A 32 -17.22 5.89 19.77
CA GLU A 32 -17.68 5.95 21.17
C GLU A 32 -16.55 5.92 22.19
N ARG A 33 -15.41 5.29 21.90
CA ARG A 33 -14.30 5.22 22.86
C ARG A 33 -13.30 6.37 22.77
N ASN A 34 -13.23 7.07 21.64
CA ASN A 34 -12.07 7.93 21.33
C ASN A 34 -12.42 9.35 20.88
N PHE A 35 -13.66 9.62 20.48
CA PHE A 35 -14.04 10.90 19.90
C PHE A 35 -15.06 11.58 20.79
N PHE A 36 -14.77 12.82 21.19
CA PHE A 36 -15.55 13.59 22.16
C PHE A 36 -15.85 14.96 21.58
N HIS A 37 -17.10 15.39 21.61
CA HIS A 37 -17.39 16.78 21.33
C HIS A 37 -17.03 17.62 22.55
N ILE A 38 -16.24 18.67 22.34
CA ILE A 38 -15.91 19.65 23.36
C ILE A 38 -16.18 21.05 22.83
N GLU A 39 -16.77 21.89 23.68
CA GLU A 39 -17.11 23.28 23.39
C GLU A 39 -16.90 24.17 24.62
N GLY A 40 -16.94 25.49 24.40
CA GLY A 40 -16.73 26.46 25.46
C GLY A 40 -15.33 26.42 26.07
N GLU A 41 -15.20 26.94 27.30
CA GLU A 41 -13.89 27.17 27.93
C GLU A 41 -13.14 25.88 28.31
N THR A 42 -13.85 24.75 28.41
CA THR A 42 -13.26 23.42 28.72
C THR A 42 -12.14 23.04 27.76
N ILE A 43 -12.18 23.55 26.52
CA ILE A 43 -11.16 23.31 25.50
C ILE A 43 -9.76 23.73 25.96
N TYR A 44 -9.67 24.76 26.80
CA TYR A 44 -8.39 25.21 27.33
C TYR A 44 -7.77 24.18 28.28
N ASP A 45 -8.56 23.38 28.98
CA ASP A 45 -8.07 22.31 29.84
C ASP A 45 -7.43 21.19 29.02
N TYR A 46 -7.98 20.90 27.83
CA TYR A 46 -7.44 19.91 26.90
C TYR A 46 -6.20 20.42 26.13
N LEU A 47 -6.18 21.70 25.71
CA LEU A 47 -5.10 22.23 24.89
C LEU A 47 -3.95 22.84 25.69
N PHE A 48 -4.21 23.53 26.81
CA PHE A 48 -3.19 24.31 27.52
C PHE A 48 -2.45 23.53 28.61
N ILE A 49 -2.10 22.29 28.28
CA ILE A 49 -1.42 21.33 29.15
C ILE A 49 0.08 21.65 29.37
N SER A 50 0.68 22.48 28.51
CA SER A 50 2.10 22.85 28.62
C SER A 50 2.33 24.00 29.61
N ASN A 51 3.23 23.77 30.58
CA ASN A 51 3.71 24.83 31.47
C ASN A 51 4.52 25.93 30.77
N LYS A 52 4.91 25.72 29.50
CA LYS A 52 5.63 26.71 28.68
C LYS A 52 4.70 27.73 28.00
N ILE A 53 3.40 27.62 28.21
CA ILE A 53 2.43 28.60 27.71
C ILE A 53 2.52 29.86 28.58
N PRO A 54 2.71 31.05 27.99
CA PRO A 54 2.75 32.30 28.75
C PRO A 54 1.44 32.54 29.50
N ARG A 55 1.52 32.76 30.81
CA ARG A 55 0.39 33.00 31.72
C ARG A 55 0.57 34.34 32.45
N LYS A 56 -0.55 34.98 32.79
CA LYS A 56 -0.62 36.17 33.65
C LYS A 56 -0.41 35.77 35.12
N ASN A 57 -0.18 36.75 36.01
CA ASN A 57 0.03 36.51 37.44
C ASN A 57 -1.11 35.69 38.11
N ALA A 58 -2.34 35.83 37.62
CA ALA A 58 -3.51 35.06 38.08
C ALA A 58 -3.61 33.64 37.48
N GLY A 59 -2.57 33.12 36.84
CA GLY A 59 -2.53 31.76 36.28
C GLY A 59 -3.20 31.57 34.90
N ARG A 60 -4.03 32.52 34.45
CA ARG A 60 -4.69 32.48 33.13
C ARG A 60 -3.68 32.62 31.97
N ALA A 61 -3.87 31.87 30.89
CA ALA A 61 -3.10 32.05 29.65
C ALA A 61 -3.20 33.50 29.12
N THR A 62 -2.14 33.99 28.47
CA THR A 62 -2.12 35.34 27.91
C THR A 62 -3.21 35.57 26.86
N ASP A 63 -3.68 36.82 26.74
CA ASP A 63 -4.78 37.17 25.82
C ASP A 63 -4.46 36.84 24.36
N LYS A 64 -3.18 36.90 23.99
CA LYS A 64 -2.70 36.46 22.66
C LYS A 64 -3.04 35.00 22.38
N TYR A 65 -2.80 34.10 23.34
CA TYR A 65 -3.09 32.68 23.22
C TYR A 65 -4.59 32.42 23.24
N ILE A 66 -5.33 33.04 24.18
CA ILE A 66 -6.79 32.95 24.26
C ILE A 66 -7.41 33.35 22.91
N LYS A 67 -7.03 34.51 22.36
CA LYS A 67 -7.56 35.02 21.07
C LYS A 67 -7.23 34.11 19.89
N MET A 68 -6.04 33.51 19.86
CA MET A 68 -5.63 32.59 18.80
C MET A 68 -6.51 31.32 18.75
N TYR A 69 -6.91 30.80 19.92
CA TYR A 69 -7.71 29.59 20.06
C TYR A 69 -9.21 29.86 20.31
N GLN A 70 -9.64 31.12 20.30
CA GLN A 70 -11.04 31.50 20.57
C GLN A 70 -12.04 30.87 19.60
N HIS A 71 -11.62 30.61 18.35
CA HIS A 71 -12.44 29.91 17.35
C HIS A 71 -12.88 28.52 17.79
N LEU A 72 -12.12 27.86 18.68
CA LEU A 72 -12.44 26.54 19.18
C LEU A 72 -13.63 26.56 20.15
N LEU A 73 -13.92 27.68 20.81
CA LEU A 73 -15.05 27.80 21.74
C LEU A 73 -16.40 27.44 21.10
N LEU A 74 -16.49 27.53 19.76
CA LEU A 74 -17.63 27.15 18.92
C LEU A 74 -17.75 25.63 18.69
N GLY A 75 -16.92 24.83 19.37
CA GLY A 75 -16.97 23.39 19.35
C GLY A 75 -15.97 22.74 18.39
N GLY A 76 -15.67 21.49 18.69
CA GLY A 76 -14.92 20.59 17.82
C GLY A 76 -14.81 19.20 18.42
N THR A 77 -14.30 18.28 17.61
CA THR A 77 -14.13 16.89 18.01
C THR A 77 -12.73 16.68 18.58
N TRP A 78 -12.64 16.46 19.89
CA TRP A 78 -11.43 15.97 20.55
C TRP A 78 -11.20 14.50 20.26
N ILE A 79 -9.95 14.17 19.92
CA ILE A 79 -9.52 12.81 19.62
C ILE A 79 -8.57 12.39 20.73
N GLN A 80 -9.07 11.49 21.57
CA GLN A 80 -8.36 10.94 22.72
C GLN A 80 -7.37 9.87 22.25
N SER A 81 -6.15 9.92 22.78
CA SER A 81 -5.11 8.90 22.56
C SER A 81 -4.78 8.18 23.88
N LEU A 82 -4.19 7.00 23.78
CA LEU A 82 -3.59 6.26 24.90
C LEU A 82 -2.08 6.50 24.98
N ASP A 83 -1.52 6.51 26.19
CA ASP A 83 -0.09 6.72 26.40
C ASP A 83 0.69 5.39 26.50
N PRO A 84 1.61 5.10 25.56
CA PRO A 84 2.37 3.85 25.55
C PRO A 84 3.35 3.72 26.73
N PHE A 85 3.63 4.80 27.47
CA PHE A 85 4.51 4.81 28.64
C PHE A 85 3.76 4.85 29.97
N LYS A 86 2.42 4.95 29.95
CA LYS A 86 1.57 5.04 31.14
C LYS A 86 0.52 3.94 31.17
N ASN A 87 0.95 2.69 30.95
CA ASN A 87 0.08 1.50 30.92
C ASN A 87 -1.17 1.69 30.04
N TRP A 88 -1.01 2.38 28.91
CA TRP A 88 -2.11 2.65 27.97
C TRP A 88 -3.31 3.39 28.57
N GLN A 89 -3.09 4.18 29.63
CA GLN A 89 -4.10 5.10 30.13
C GLN A 89 -4.34 6.25 29.12
N PRO A 90 -5.52 6.92 29.17
CA PRO A 90 -5.76 8.11 28.38
C PRO A 90 -4.64 9.14 28.55
N MET A 91 -4.07 9.56 27.43
CA MET A 91 -3.01 10.55 27.34
C MET A 91 -3.59 11.94 27.56
N GLU A 92 -2.88 12.79 28.30
CA GLU A 92 -3.26 14.21 28.45
C GLU A 92 -3.17 14.97 27.11
N TRP A 93 -2.27 14.54 26.23
CA TRP A 93 -2.17 15.04 24.87
C TRP A 93 -3.19 14.34 23.94
N GLY A 94 -3.82 15.14 23.09
CA GLY A 94 -4.66 14.69 21.98
C GLY A 94 -4.74 15.80 20.93
N ARG A 95 -5.61 15.63 19.94
CA ARG A 95 -5.81 16.64 18.89
C ARG A 95 -7.28 16.95 18.74
N ILE A 96 -7.58 18.22 18.51
CA ILE A 96 -8.95 18.66 18.24
C ILE A 96 -9.10 18.93 16.74
N LYS A 97 -10.20 18.44 16.18
CA LYS A 97 -10.70 18.87 14.87
C LYS A 97 -11.74 19.96 15.08
N PRO A 98 -11.44 21.24 14.78
CA PRO A 98 -12.39 22.33 14.98
C PRO A 98 -13.59 22.23 14.05
N ASN A 99 -14.78 22.62 14.53
CA ASN A 99 -15.93 22.83 13.64
C ASN A 99 -15.68 24.00 12.68
N PHE A 100 -14.99 25.04 13.17
CA PHE A 100 -14.67 26.26 12.43
C PHE A 100 -13.15 26.49 12.41
N PRO A 101 -12.41 25.81 11.52
CA PRO A 101 -10.95 25.89 11.50
C PRO A 101 -10.48 27.31 11.15
N ARG A 102 -9.53 27.84 11.93
CA ARG A 102 -8.87 29.10 11.59
C ARG A 102 -7.99 28.95 10.33
N ILE A 103 -7.76 30.06 9.64
CA ILE A 103 -6.83 30.12 8.51
C ILE A 103 -5.40 30.35 9.03
N ASP A 104 -4.47 29.52 8.59
CA ASP A 104 -3.04 29.77 8.75
C ASP A 104 -2.64 30.95 7.84
N TRP A 105 -2.22 32.06 8.44
CA TRP A 105 -1.88 33.29 7.72
C TRP A 105 -0.66 33.15 6.81
N GLN A 106 0.26 32.21 7.09
CA GLN A 106 1.43 31.96 6.24
C GLN A 106 1.07 31.11 5.02
N LYS A 107 0.21 30.10 5.24
CA LYS A 107 -0.11 29.10 4.22
C LYS A 107 -1.38 29.41 3.44
N GLY A 108 -2.22 30.32 3.95
CA GLY A 108 -3.55 30.61 3.40
C GLY A 108 -4.48 29.41 3.42
N LYS A 109 -4.27 28.45 4.35
CA LYS A 109 -5.02 27.19 4.40
C LYS A 109 -5.68 26.98 5.76
N PRO A 110 -6.85 26.33 5.82
CA PRO A 110 -7.48 25.99 7.08
C PRO A 110 -6.62 25.01 7.88
N VAL A 111 -6.46 25.29 9.17
CA VAL A 111 -5.82 24.38 10.13
C VAL A 111 -6.85 23.33 10.51
N LYS A 112 -6.81 22.18 9.82
CA LYS A 112 -7.80 21.10 10.00
C LYS A 112 -7.77 20.48 11.40
N TYR A 113 -6.63 20.51 12.07
CA TYR A 113 -6.41 19.89 13.38
C TYR A 113 -5.45 20.75 14.19
N GLU A 114 -5.79 20.98 15.45
CA GLU A 114 -4.96 21.70 16.41
C GLU A 114 -4.36 20.73 17.43
N SER A 115 -3.10 20.95 17.76
CA SER A 115 -2.37 20.23 18.80
C SER A 115 -2.11 21.16 19.99
N PRO A 116 -1.98 20.62 21.21
CA PRO A 116 -1.55 21.39 22.37
C PRO A 116 -0.32 22.26 22.09
N PRO A 117 -0.42 23.60 22.21
CA PRO A 117 0.70 24.47 21.93
C PRO A 117 1.85 24.25 22.91
N LYS A 118 3.08 24.45 22.43
CA LYS A 118 4.32 24.31 23.22
C LYS A 118 4.50 22.91 23.83
N THR A 119 3.85 21.91 23.25
CA THR A 119 4.06 20.49 23.52
C THR A 119 4.61 19.84 22.25
N PRO A 120 5.61 18.94 22.35
CA PRO A 120 5.99 18.10 21.22
C PRO A 120 4.77 17.33 20.70
N ASN A 121 4.73 17.09 19.39
CA ASN A 121 3.72 16.19 18.83
C ASN A 121 3.92 14.78 19.41
N ARG A 122 2.81 14.09 19.69
CA ARG A 122 2.76 12.68 20.06
C ARG A 122 2.08 11.89 18.93
N VAL A 123 2.14 10.56 18.94
CA VAL A 123 1.36 9.72 18.00
C VAL A 123 0.06 9.25 18.65
N THR A 124 -0.94 8.96 17.82
CA THR A 124 -2.28 8.58 18.31
C THR A 124 -2.45 7.07 18.34
N TYR A 125 -2.66 6.54 19.54
CA TYR A 125 -3.07 5.17 19.84
C TYR A 125 -4.54 5.17 20.29
N PHE A 126 -5.42 4.48 19.56
CA PHE A 126 -6.84 4.40 19.92
C PHE A 126 -7.12 3.35 20.99
N ASP A 127 -8.10 3.60 21.85
CA ASP A 127 -8.77 2.55 22.63
C ASP A 127 -9.64 1.71 21.69
N VAL A 128 -9.13 0.51 21.37
CA VAL A 128 -9.75 -0.41 20.40
C VAL A 128 -10.79 -1.28 21.09
N ALA A 129 -12.04 -1.15 20.65
CA ALA A 129 -13.15 -1.96 21.14
C ALA A 129 -13.01 -3.45 20.79
N THR A 130 -13.57 -4.30 21.66
CA THR A 130 -13.55 -5.77 21.52
C THR A 130 -13.96 -6.28 20.13
N PRO A 131 -15.05 -5.78 19.49
CA PRO A 131 -15.44 -6.25 18.16
C PRO A 131 -14.39 -5.98 17.08
N ILE A 132 -13.62 -4.90 17.23
CA ILE A 132 -12.55 -4.53 16.29
C ILE A 132 -11.31 -5.37 16.56
N TRP A 133 -10.97 -5.57 17.83
CA TRP A 133 -9.89 -6.47 18.22
C TRP A 133 -10.15 -7.90 17.70
N ASP A 134 -11.38 -8.41 17.78
CA ASP A 134 -11.73 -9.72 17.24
C ASP A 134 -11.53 -9.79 15.71
N LYS A 135 -11.82 -8.70 14.98
CA LYS A 135 -11.48 -8.60 13.55
C LYS A 135 -9.98 -8.65 13.29
N VAL A 136 -9.18 -7.95 14.10
CA VAL A 136 -7.71 -7.98 14.01
C VAL A 136 -7.19 -9.39 14.24
N ALA A 137 -7.61 -10.03 15.34
CA ALA A 137 -7.24 -11.40 15.69
C ALA A 137 -7.59 -12.39 14.57
N LYS A 138 -8.80 -12.29 14.01
CA LYS A 138 -9.24 -13.12 12.89
C LYS A 138 -8.42 -12.86 11.62
N ARG A 139 -8.12 -11.60 11.29
CA ARG A 139 -7.36 -11.22 10.09
C ARG A 139 -5.97 -11.83 10.09
N TYR A 140 -5.28 -11.79 11.22
CA TYR A 140 -3.90 -12.28 11.32
C TYR A 140 -3.81 -13.72 11.83
N LEU A 141 -4.95 -14.41 12.01
CA LEU A 141 -5.04 -15.79 12.49
C LEU A 141 -4.39 -16.01 13.86
N ILE A 142 -4.40 -14.98 14.71
CA ILE A 142 -3.81 -15.03 16.05
C ILE A 142 -4.93 -15.17 17.06
N LYS A 143 -4.85 -16.21 17.88
CA LYS A 143 -5.80 -16.39 18.97
C LYS A 143 -5.57 -15.30 20.01
N ARG A 144 -6.64 -14.59 20.35
CA ARG A 144 -6.65 -13.62 21.45
C ARG A 144 -6.33 -14.29 22.80
N TYR A 145 -6.67 -15.57 22.94
CA TYR A 145 -6.44 -16.40 24.14
C TYR A 145 -6.25 -17.87 23.80
N HIS A 146 -5.57 -18.61 24.66
CA HIS A 146 -5.44 -20.07 24.55
C HIS A 146 -6.74 -20.82 24.93
N SER A 147 -7.62 -20.25 25.77
CA SER A 147 -8.94 -20.83 26.13
C SER A 147 -9.94 -19.78 26.67
N LEU A 148 -11.25 -20.08 26.66
CA LEU A 148 -12.31 -19.23 27.22
C LEU A 148 -12.20 -19.04 28.75
N LEU A 149 -11.67 -20.05 29.45
CA LEU A 149 -11.40 -19.98 30.89
C LEU A 149 -10.26 -18.99 31.18
N ALA A 150 -9.20 -19.04 30.36
CA ALA A 150 -8.09 -18.09 30.45
C ALA A 150 -8.57 -16.65 30.23
N LEU A 151 -9.55 -16.41 29.35
CA LEU A 151 -10.16 -15.10 29.16
C LEU A 151 -10.77 -14.56 30.47
N ARG A 152 -11.61 -15.34 31.16
CA ARG A 152 -12.23 -14.89 32.43
C ARG A 152 -11.22 -14.65 33.55
N LEU A 153 -10.24 -15.54 33.69
CA LEU A 153 -9.25 -15.45 34.77
C LEU A 153 -8.24 -14.32 34.55
N LEU A 154 -7.76 -14.14 33.31
CA LEU A 154 -6.81 -13.08 33.00
C LEU A 154 -7.48 -11.71 33.05
N ASP A 155 -8.70 -11.57 32.51
CA ASP A 155 -9.44 -10.30 32.50
C ASP A 155 -9.81 -9.82 33.92
N GLN A 156 -10.02 -10.76 34.86
CA GLN A 156 -10.24 -10.44 36.28
C GLN A 156 -8.98 -9.97 37.01
N LEU A 157 -7.79 -10.42 36.60
CA LEU A 157 -6.53 -10.14 37.31
C LEU A 157 -5.72 -9.02 36.65
N ASN A 158 -5.74 -8.93 35.32
CA ASN A 158 -5.09 -7.91 34.50
C ASN A 158 -5.89 -7.76 33.19
N PRO A 159 -6.78 -6.75 33.07
CA PRO A 159 -7.54 -6.54 31.85
C PRO A 159 -6.57 -6.37 30.69
N LEU A 160 -6.64 -7.27 29.69
CA LEU A 160 -5.74 -7.19 28.55
C LEU A 160 -6.09 -5.95 27.73
N ILE A 161 -5.07 -5.14 27.50
CA ILE A 161 -5.18 -3.94 26.67
C ILE A 161 -4.73 -4.31 25.26
N PHE A 162 -5.52 -3.91 24.26
CA PHE A 162 -5.26 -4.21 22.85
C PHE A 162 -3.79 -3.99 22.44
N TRP A 163 -3.20 -2.85 22.80
CA TRP A 163 -1.82 -2.52 22.44
C TRP A 163 -0.77 -3.35 23.18
N GLU A 164 -1.08 -3.82 24.39
CA GLU A 164 -0.19 -4.75 25.09
C GLU A 164 -0.21 -6.13 24.42
N TRP A 165 -1.38 -6.57 23.97
CA TRP A 165 -1.50 -7.77 23.14
C TRP A 165 -0.75 -7.60 21.81
N ILE A 166 -0.89 -6.45 21.13
CA ILE A 166 -0.09 -6.16 19.92
C ILE A 166 1.40 -6.24 20.22
N LYS A 167 1.91 -5.71 21.34
CA LYS A 167 3.33 -5.85 21.73
C LYS A 167 3.77 -7.31 21.90
N GLN A 168 2.89 -8.22 22.28
CA GLN A 168 3.21 -9.64 22.42
C GLN A 168 3.25 -10.38 21.07
N HIS A 169 2.70 -9.78 20.02
CA HIS A 169 2.57 -10.37 18.69
C HIS A 169 3.30 -9.56 17.61
N PRO A 170 4.65 -9.57 17.57
CA PRO A 170 5.44 -8.86 16.56
C PRO A 170 5.21 -9.32 15.12
N GLU A 171 4.59 -10.47 14.92
CA GLU A 171 4.12 -10.96 13.62
C GLU A 171 3.01 -10.09 13.02
N ILE A 172 2.31 -9.28 13.82
CA ILE A 172 1.26 -8.37 13.32
C ILE A 172 1.91 -7.10 12.77
N PRO A 173 1.74 -6.79 11.47
CA PRO A 173 2.28 -5.57 10.90
C PRO A 173 1.53 -4.34 11.42
N ILE A 174 2.25 -3.24 11.59
CA ILE A 174 1.69 -1.95 12.02
C ILE A 174 1.72 -0.95 10.86
N ILE A 175 0.56 -0.41 10.52
CA ILE A 175 0.42 0.61 9.49
C ILE A 175 0.56 2.01 10.11
N LEU A 176 1.46 2.82 9.55
CA LEU A 176 1.57 4.24 9.88
C LEU A 176 0.87 5.08 8.82
N CYS A 177 -0.10 5.88 9.22
CA CYS A 177 -0.84 6.75 8.30
C CYS A 177 -0.91 8.21 8.80
N GLU A 178 -1.22 9.12 7.87
CA GLU A 178 -1.36 10.53 8.18
C GLU A 178 -2.77 10.85 8.69
N GLY A 179 -2.88 11.11 9.99
CA GLY A 179 -4.10 11.57 10.62
C GLY A 179 -4.98 10.46 11.21
N GLU A 180 -5.76 10.88 12.19
CA GLU A 180 -6.50 10.04 13.13
C GLU A 180 -7.62 9.26 12.43
N LYS A 181 -8.41 9.92 11.57
CA LYS A 181 -9.53 9.29 10.85
C LYS A 181 -9.08 8.11 9.99
N LYS A 182 -7.89 8.21 9.38
CA LYS A 182 -7.30 7.17 8.53
C LYS A 182 -6.92 5.94 9.33
N ALA A 183 -6.26 6.14 10.47
CA ALA A 183 -5.92 5.04 11.38
C ALA A 183 -7.19 4.40 11.96
N SER A 184 -8.20 5.20 12.34
CA SER A 184 -9.48 4.68 12.81
C SER A 184 -10.22 3.86 11.76
N CYS A 185 -10.20 4.30 10.49
CA CYS A 185 -10.77 3.56 9.36
C CYS A 185 -10.05 2.21 9.16
N LEU A 186 -8.71 2.20 9.16
CA LEU A 186 -7.90 0.98 9.05
C LEU A 186 -8.17 -0.01 10.19
N LEU A 187 -8.23 0.48 11.43
CA LEU A 187 -8.59 -0.33 12.60
C LEU A 187 -9.97 -0.95 12.43
N SER A 188 -10.94 -0.18 11.93
CA SER A 188 -12.32 -0.65 11.70
C SER A 188 -12.43 -1.83 10.72
N LEU A 189 -11.45 -1.94 9.81
CA LEU A 189 -11.27 -3.04 8.84
C LEU A 189 -10.38 -4.19 9.36
N GLY A 190 -9.90 -4.09 10.60
CA GLY A 190 -9.06 -5.09 11.26
C GLY A 190 -7.56 -4.95 10.98
N PHE A 191 -7.10 -3.87 10.35
CA PHE A 191 -5.68 -3.58 10.22
C PHE A 191 -5.17 -2.81 11.44
N VAL A 192 -4.01 -3.17 11.98
CA VAL A 192 -3.42 -2.42 13.09
C VAL A 192 -2.78 -1.15 12.56
N ALA A 193 -3.26 0.00 13.01
CA ALA A 193 -2.79 1.30 12.51
C ALA A 193 -2.55 2.30 13.64
N ILE A 194 -1.49 3.10 13.48
CA ILE A 194 -1.13 4.22 14.37
C ILE A 194 -1.17 5.51 13.56
N ALA A 195 -1.83 6.53 14.10
CA ALA A 195 -1.95 7.82 13.43
C ALA A 195 -0.78 8.74 13.79
N LEU A 196 -0.16 9.32 12.76
CA LEU A 196 0.85 10.36 12.90
C LEU A 196 0.21 11.76 12.73
N PRO A 197 0.56 12.76 13.55
CA PRO A 197 0.04 14.14 13.41
C PRO A 197 0.75 14.90 12.28
N GLY A 198 0.74 14.32 11.08
CA GLY A 198 1.45 14.79 9.88
C GLY A 198 2.62 13.87 9.51
N ILE A 199 2.92 13.80 8.21
CA ILE A 199 3.91 12.88 7.60
C ILE A 199 5.32 12.90 8.23
N TRP A 200 5.72 14.01 8.83
CA TRP A 200 7.07 14.19 9.37
C TRP A 200 7.21 13.70 10.82
N ASN A 201 6.12 13.27 11.48
CA ASN A 201 6.12 12.92 12.90
C ASN A 201 6.29 11.41 13.17
N GLY A 202 6.69 10.63 12.16
CA GLY A 202 7.15 9.25 12.39
C GLY A 202 8.55 9.18 13.02
N ARG A 203 9.21 10.32 13.17
CA ARG A 203 10.60 10.45 13.59
C ARG A 203 10.83 11.77 14.32
N VAL A 204 11.90 11.84 15.10
CA VAL A 204 12.38 13.06 15.76
C VAL A 204 13.87 13.27 15.48
N GLY A 205 14.36 14.47 15.77
CA GLY A 205 15.77 14.83 15.57
C GLY A 205 16.03 15.70 14.34
N LYS A 206 17.28 16.13 14.21
CA LYS A 206 17.76 16.92 13.06
C LYS A 206 18.36 16.00 12.02
N GLN A 207 18.30 16.44 10.76
CA GLN A 207 18.80 15.66 9.62
C GLN A 207 20.29 15.28 9.81
N ASP A 208 20.64 14.08 9.35
CA ASP A 208 22.00 13.52 9.16
C ASP A 208 22.77 13.02 10.40
N LEU A 209 22.37 13.31 11.65
CA LEU A 209 23.16 12.89 12.84
C LEU A 209 22.38 12.31 14.03
N ASP A 210 21.12 12.70 14.26
CA ASP A 210 20.31 12.27 15.43
C ASP A 210 18.85 11.95 15.03
N GLU A 211 18.65 11.56 13.78
CA GLU A 211 17.33 11.17 13.31
C GLU A 211 16.98 9.79 13.84
N ARG A 212 15.96 9.73 14.70
CA ARG A 212 15.52 8.50 15.35
C ARG A 212 14.01 8.33 15.24
N LEU A 213 13.55 7.10 15.41
CA LEU A 213 12.13 6.78 15.44
C LEU A 213 11.42 7.63 16.51
N HIS A 214 10.19 8.05 16.24
CA HIS A 214 9.43 8.83 17.21
C HIS A 214 9.34 8.07 18.55
N PRO A 215 9.60 8.71 19.71
CA PRO A 215 9.64 8.01 20.99
C PRO A 215 8.40 7.15 21.27
N ASP A 216 7.22 7.66 20.95
CA ASP A 216 5.98 6.90 21.15
C ASP A 216 5.87 5.63 20.29
N LEU A 217 6.58 5.54 19.16
CA LEU A 217 6.58 4.34 18.32
C LEU A 217 7.58 3.28 18.83
N VAL A 218 8.57 3.66 19.65
CA VAL A 218 9.62 2.77 20.15
C VAL A 218 9.05 1.57 20.93
N PRO A 219 8.02 1.71 21.80
CA PRO A 219 7.39 0.57 22.47
C PRO A 219 6.80 -0.49 21.53
N MET A 220 6.54 -0.11 20.27
CA MET A 220 6.05 -1.02 19.22
C MET A 220 7.16 -1.51 18.29
N ALA A 221 8.37 -0.96 18.38
CA ALA A 221 9.50 -1.27 17.51
C ALA A 221 10.29 -2.46 18.05
N GLN A 222 9.79 -3.68 17.79
CA GLN A 222 10.48 -4.93 18.12
C GLN A 222 11.26 -5.44 16.91
N ALA A 223 12.38 -6.12 17.17
CA ALA A 223 13.23 -6.67 16.12
C ALA A 223 12.43 -7.56 15.16
N GLY A 224 12.55 -7.31 13.86
CA GLY A 224 11.85 -8.06 12.81
C GLY A 224 10.36 -7.73 12.65
N ARG A 225 9.76 -6.88 13.50
CA ARG A 225 8.37 -6.45 13.28
C ARG A 225 8.28 -5.62 12.00
N LYS A 226 7.25 -5.90 11.19
CA LYS A 226 6.95 -5.15 9.98
C LYS A 226 6.14 -3.89 10.28
N PHE A 227 6.62 -2.75 9.79
CA PHE A 227 5.86 -1.51 9.66
C PHE A 227 5.54 -1.23 8.19
N ILE A 228 4.36 -0.68 7.95
CA ILE A 228 3.89 -0.32 6.60
C ILE A 228 3.52 1.16 6.62
N ILE A 229 4.19 1.98 5.81
CA ILE A 229 3.83 3.39 5.68
C ILE A 229 2.76 3.52 4.60
N LEU A 230 1.60 4.07 4.97
CA LEU A 230 0.47 4.35 4.07
C LEU A 230 0.05 5.81 4.22
N PHE A 231 0.71 6.70 3.47
CA PHE A 231 0.39 8.13 3.42
C PHE A 231 -0.56 8.47 2.26
N ASP A 232 -1.18 9.64 2.37
CA ASP A 232 -2.18 10.13 1.42
C ASP A 232 -1.67 10.13 -0.02
N TYR A 233 -2.58 9.80 -0.94
CA TYR A 233 -2.35 9.98 -2.37
C TYR A 233 -2.19 11.47 -2.68
N GLU A 234 -1.15 11.81 -3.44
CA GLU A 234 -0.81 13.19 -3.74
C GLU A 234 -0.39 13.34 -5.21
N THR A 235 -0.89 14.39 -5.85
CA THR A 235 -0.65 14.68 -7.27
C THR A 235 0.32 15.84 -7.46
N SER A 236 0.35 16.79 -6.53
CA SER A 236 1.22 17.97 -6.59
C SER A 236 2.69 17.57 -6.43
N SER A 237 3.52 17.85 -7.43
CA SER A 237 4.95 17.50 -7.43
C SER A 237 5.69 17.95 -6.16
N LYS A 238 5.40 19.15 -5.65
CA LYS A 238 6.02 19.69 -4.43
C LYS A 238 5.64 18.87 -3.20
N THR A 239 4.34 18.58 -3.04
CA THR A 239 3.85 17.80 -1.90
C THR A 239 4.27 16.34 -2.02
N ARG A 240 4.22 15.74 -3.21
CA ARG A 240 4.74 14.39 -3.49
C ARG A 240 6.21 14.23 -3.10
N TRP A 241 7.05 15.22 -3.40
CA TRP A 241 8.44 15.21 -2.96
C TRP A 241 8.56 15.25 -1.44
N SER A 242 7.76 16.09 -0.77
CA SER A 242 7.73 16.13 0.70
C SER A 242 7.28 14.80 1.30
N VAL A 243 6.24 14.17 0.75
CA VAL A 243 5.76 12.84 1.16
C VAL A 243 6.86 11.81 0.96
N PHE A 244 7.49 11.78 -0.22
CA PHE A 244 8.60 10.88 -0.51
C PHE A 244 9.74 11.00 0.50
N GLN A 245 10.19 12.24 0.79
CA GLN A 245 11.26 12.49 1.75
C GLN A 245 10.85 12.08 3.17
N ALA A 246 9.61 12.37 3.57
CA ALA A 246 9.08 11.96 4.87
C ALA A 246 9.03 10.43 5.00
N THR A 247 8.46 9.74 4.01
CA THR A 247 8.37 8.28 3.97
C THR A 247 9.75 7.63 4.05
N VAL A 248 10.71 8.05 3.20
CA VAL A 248 12.05 7.46 3.19
C VAL A 248 12.77 7.64 4.53
N ARG A 249 12.66 8.82 5.14
CA ARG A 249 13.34 9.11 6.39
C ARG A 249 12.70 8.38 7.57
N THR A 250 11.37 8.31 7.61
CA THR A 250 10.65 7.51 8.61
C THR A 250 10.98 6.02 8.46
N ALA A 251 11.00 5.50 7.23
CA ALA A 251 11.37 4.11 6.96
C ALA A 251 12.79 3.77 7.43
N LYS A 252 13.77 4.64 7.15
CA LYS A 252 15.14 4.46 7.66
C LYS A 252 15.21 4.49 9.19
N ALA A 253 14.42 5.33 9.84
CA ALA A 253 14.36 5.40 11.29
C ALA A 253 13.74 4.12 11.90
N ILE A 254 12.76 3.51 11.23
CA ILE A 254 12.18 2.21 11.57
C ILE A 254 13.23 1.10 11.39
N GLU A 255 13.90 1.05 10.24
CA GLU A 255 14.97 0.07 9.96
C GLU A 255 16.12 0.18 10.97
N SER A 256 16.50 1.40 11.35
CA SER A 256 17.53 1.65 12.36
C SER A 256 17.12 1.19 13.76
N ALA A 257 15.82 1.06 14.03
CA ALA A 257 15.29 0.47 15.26
C ALA A 257 15.23 -1.07 15.22
N GLY A 258 15.68 -1.70 14.14
CA GLY A 258 15.70 -3.16 13.97
C GLY A 258 14.41 -3.75 13.40
N CYS A 259 13.50 -2.92 12.92
CA CYS A 259 12.23 -3.33 12.31
C CYS A 259 12.33 -3.41 10.77
N GLU A 260 11.37 -4.06 10.14
CA GLU A 260 11.21 -4.05 8.69
C GLU A 260 10.27 -2.91 8.28
N CYS A 261 10.51 -2.27 7.13
CA CYS A 261 9.64 -1.22 6.63
C CYS A 261 9.27 -1.42 5.15
N GLU A 262 7.97 -1.44 4.88
CA GLU A 262 7.38 -1.42 3.54
C GLU A 262 6.55 -0.15 3.34
N VAL A 263 6.24 0.15 2.07
CA VAL A 263 5.47 1.33 1.68
C VAL A 263 4.32 0.91 0.78
N ALA A 264 3.10 1.05 1.31
CA ALA A 264 1.87 0.81 0.56
C ALA A 264 1.44 2.12 -0.14
N LEU A 265 0.93 2.02 -1.36
CA LEU A 265 0.55 3.19 -2.18
C LEU A 265 -0.91 3.10 -2.59
N LEU A 266 -1.68 4.12 -2.23
CA LEU A 266 -3.06 4.26 -2.72
C LEU A 266 -3.06 4.55 -4.23
N PRO A 267 -3.95 3.91 -5.00
CA PRO A 267 -4.01 4.08 -6.46
C PRO A 267 -4.63 5.43 -6.89
N GLY A 268 -5.25 6.16 -5.96
CA GLY A 268 -6.09 7.31 -6.25
C GLY A 268 -7.41 6.94 -6.95
N PRO A 269 -8.28 7.91 -7.27
CA PRO A 269 -8.08 9.35 -7.10
C PRO A 269 -8.30 9.86 -5.66
N GLU A 270 -8.89 9.04 -4.78
CA GLU A 270 -9.17 9.41 -3.41
C GLU A 270 -7.87 9.71 -2.65
N LYS A 271 -7.90 10.78 -1.85
CA LYS A 271 -6.70 11.28 -1.18
C LYS A 271 -6.33 10.41 0.01
N GLY A 272 -7.26 10.24 0.95
CA GLY A 272 -7.06 9.43 2.13
C GLY A 272 -7.51 7.99 1.96
N VAL A 273 -7.00 7.09 2.79
CA VAL A 273 -7.49 5.70 2.86
C VAL A 273 -8.92 5.63 3.37
N ASP A 274 -9.32 6.57 4.24
CA ASP A 274 -10.70 6.73 4.70
C ASP A 274 -11.64 7.08 3.55
N ASP A 275 -11.28 8.09 2.74
CA ASP A 275 -12.04 8.44 1.52
C ASP A 275 -12.10 7.26 0.54
N PHE A 276 -10.97 6.57 0.35
CA PHE A 276 -10.86 5.40 -0.53
C PHE A 276 -11.80 4.26 -0.09
N VAL A 277 -11.86 3.98 1.21
CA VAL A 277 -12.73 2.93 1.75
C VAL A 277 -14.20 3.30 1.56
N VAL A 278 -14.57 4.55 1.84
CA VAL A 278 -15.95 5.04 1.60
C VAL A 278 -16.33 4.93 0.13
N ALA A 279 -15.43 5.29 -0.79
CA ALA A 279 -15.70 5.23 -2.22
C ALA A 279 -15.86 3.79 -2.76
N ARG A 280 -15.21 2.80 -2.14
CA ARG A 280 -15.24 1.39 -2.58
C ARG A 280 -16.25 0.52 -1.86
N GLY A 281 -16.79 0.96 -0.72
CA GLY A 281 -17.82 0.22 0.01
C GLY A 281 -17.39 -1.20 0.39
N GLU A 282 -18.19 -2.20 0.03
CA GLU A 282 -17.96 -3.60 0.41
C GLU A 282 -16.65 -4.18 -0.16
N ASP A 283 -16.24 -3.77 -1.36
CA ASP A 283 -15.00 -4.23 -2.00
C ASP A 283 -13.73 -3.63 -1.35
N ALA A 284 -13.89 -2.58 -0.54
CA ALA A 284 -12.77 -1.80 0.01
C ALA A 284 -11.78 -2.67 0.78
N ASN A 285 -12.28 -3.59 1.61
CA ASN A 285 -11.43 -4.42 2.47
C ASN A 285 -10.54 -5.38 1.65
N THR A 286 -11.10 -5.98 0.60
CA THR A 286 -10.36 -6.90 -0.29
C THR A 286 -9.30 -6.14 -1.09
N ILE A 287 -9.68 -5.01 -1.69
CA ILE A 287 -8.75 -4.19 -2.48
C ILE A 287 -7.64 -3.63 -1.58
N LEU A 288 -7.97 -3.16 -0.39
CA LEU A 288 -6.98 -2.62 0.55
C LEU A 288 -6.03 -3.70 1.07
N THR A 289 -6.53 -4.93 1.29
CA THR A 289 -5.67 -6.09 1.60
C THR A 289 -4.66 -6.31 0.47
N ALA A 290 -5.11 -6.34 -0.79
CA ALA A 290 -4.21 -6.48 -1.94
C ALA A 290 -3.18 -5.34 -2.07
N ILE A 291 -3.56 -4.09 -1.77
CA ILE A 291 -2.64 -2.94 -1.76
C ILE A 291 -1.57 -3.08 -0.66
N ILE A 292 -1.95 -3.60 0.50
CA ILE A 292 -1.05 -3.82 1.63
C ILE A 292 -0.11 -5.00 1.35
N ASP A 293 -0.62 -6.07 0.71
CA ASP A 293 0.19 -7.22 0.33
C ASP A 293 1.18 -6.89 -0.81
N ASP A 294 0.85 -5.94 -1.69
CA ASP A 294 1.73 -5.38 -2.74
C ASP A 294 2.59 -4.19 -2.23
N ALA A 295 2.71 -4.02 -0.90
CA ALA A 295 3.54 -2.96 -0.33
C ALA A 295 5.00 -3.12 -0.78
N LYS A 296 5.61 -2.00 -1.18
CA LYS A 296 6.94 -1.99 -1.76
C LYS A 296 8.00 -1.99 -0.66
N SER A 297 9.09 -2.73 -0.86
CA SER A 297 10.30 -2.52 -0.07
C SER A 297 10.77 -1.07 -0.16
N LEU A 298 11.49 -0.57 0.85
CA LEU A 298 12.03 0.80 0.81
C LEU A 298 12.88 1.05 -0.44
N ALA A 299 13.68 0.06 -0.86
CA ALA A 299 14.52 0.15 -2.04
C ALA A 299 13.69 0.24 -3.34
N ASP A 300 12.60 -0.50 -3.45
CA ASP A 300 11.70 -0.46 -4.62
C ASP A 300 10.87 0.83 -4.63
N TYR A 301 10.42 1.30 -3.47
CA TYR A 301 9.76 2.59 -3.35
C TYR A 301 10.67 3.74 -3.80
N GLN A 302 11.92 3.79 -3.33
CA GLN A 302 12.91 4.77 -3.77
C GLN A 302 13.17 4.71 -5.26
N ARG A 303 13.30 3.50 -5.83
CA ARG A 303 13.44 3.30 -7.27
C ARG A 303 12.22 3.79 -8.03
N SER A 304 11.01 3.54 -7.54
CA SER A 304 9.77 3.98 -8.19
C SER A 304 9.64 5.51 -8.26
N TYR A 305 10.15 6.23 -7.25
CA TYR A 305 10.17 7.70 -7.27
C TYR A 305 11.31 8.25 -8.15
N ARG A 306 12.48 7.61 -8.09
CA ARG A 306 13.68 7.99 -8.86
C ARG A 306 13.70 7.48 -10.28
N ALA A 307 12.69 6.72 -10.71
CA ALA A 307 12.44 6.39 -12.10
C ALA A 307 12.16 7.69 -12.86
N LYS A 308 13.22 8.48 -13.08
CA LYS A 308 13.33 9.40 -14.19
C LYS A 308 12.88 8.59 -15.41
N LYS A 309 12.08 9.21 -16.28
CA LYS A 309 11.57 8.65 -17.53
C LYS A 309 12.70 8.26 -18.50
N TRP A 310 13.57 7.32 -18.14
CA TRP A 310 14.64 6.78 -18.98
C TRP A 310 14.15 5.52 -19.68
N GLY A 311 14.60 5.36 -20.91
CA GLY A 311 14.23 4.23 -21.76
C GLY A 311 12.73 4.22 -22.07
N LEU A 312 12.11 3.06 -21.85
CA LEU A 312 10.75 2.76 -22.26
C LEU A 312 9.68 3.33 -21.32
N SER A 313 10.06 3.70 -20.09
CA SER A 313 9.16 4.27 -19.06
C SER A 313 8.57 5.65 -19.40
N LYS A 314 9.06 6.29 -20.47
CA LYS A 314 8.53 7.56 -20.98
C LYS A 314 7.31 7.39 -21.88
N TYR A 315 7.11 6.20 -22.44
CA TYR A 315 6.00 5.89 -23.33
C TYR A 315 4.82 5.34 -22.53
N LYS A 316 3.61 5.79 -22.87
CA LYS A 316 2.39 5.21 -22.31
C LYS A 316 2.21 3.81 -22.93
N PRO A 317 1.98 2.76 -22.14
CA PRO A 317 1.71 1.44 -22.69
C PRO A 317 0.38 1.47 -23.47
N ASP A 318 0.37 0.89 -24.66
CA ASP A 318 -0.85 0.73 -25.46
C ASP A 318 -1.84 -0.23 -24.80
N VAL A 319 -1.32 -1.27 -24.15
CA VAL A 319 -2.09 -2.29 -23.41
C VAL A 319 -1.39 -2.58 -22.09
N THR A 320 -2.14 -2.61 -20.99
CA THR A 320 -1.66 -3.06 -19.68
C THR A 320 -2.56 -4.20 -19.21
N ILE A 321 -1.98 -5.34 -18.86
CA ILE A 321 -2.67 -6.54 -18.42
C ILE A 321 -2.09 -6.99 -17.08
N ASN A 322 -2.97 -7.43 -16.17
CA ASN A 322 -2.58 -7.99 -14.88
C ASN A 322 -3.04 -9.46 -14.81
N ILE A 323 -2.21 -10.35 -15.34
CA ILE A 323 -2.46 -11.79 -15.42
C ILE A 323 -1.17 -12.55 -15.12
N LYS A 324 -1.30 -13.80 -14.66
CA LYS A 324 -0.14 -14.62 -14.29
C LYS A 324 0.72 -15.01 -15.49
N TYR A 325 0.08 -15.43 -16.59
CA TYR A 325 0.78 -15.85 -17.81
C TYR A 325 0.29 -15.10 -19.04
N LEU A 326 1.22 -14.60 -19.86
CA LEU A 326 0.90 -13.81 -21.06
C LEU A 326 -0.01 -14.55 -22.06
N SER A 327 0.05 -15.88 -22.11
CA SER A 327 -0.79 -16.73 -22.96
C SER A 327 -2.28 -16.58 -22.70
N GLU A 328 -2.68 -16.18 -21.49
CA GLU A 328 -4.10 -16.09 -21.12
C GLU A 328 -4.79 -14.85 -21.70
N ALA A 329 -4.05 -13.77 -21.98
CA ALA A 329 -4.60 -12.58 -22.66
C ALA A 329 -4.24 -12.51 -24.14
N LEU A 330 -3.27 -13.29 -24.60
CA LEU A 330 -2.83 -13.20 -25.97
C LEU A 330 -3.78 -13.94 -26.91
N CYS A 331 -4.29 -13.22 -27.90
CA CYS A 331 -5.04 -13.79 -29.01
C CYS A 331 -4.13 -13.87 -30.25
N ILE A 332 -4.05 -15.05 -30.87
CA ILE A 332 -3.25 -15.30 -32.08
C ILE A 332 -4.19 -15.71 -33.22
N PRO A 333 -4.58 -14.78 -34.11
CA PRO A 333 -5.57 -15.05 -35.16
C PRO A 333 -5.21 -16.21 -36.11
N GLU A 334 -3.91 -16.40 -36.38
CA GLU A 334 -3.39 -17.44 -37.30
C GLU A 334 -3.52 -18.87 -36.72
N LEU A 335 -3.67 -18.99 -35.40
CA LEU A 335 -3.93 -20.26 -34.71
C LEU A 335 -5.42 -20.60 -34.69
N GLU A 336 -6.31 -19.61 -34.57
CA GLU A 336 -7.76 -19.82 -34.70
C GLU A 336 -8.10 -20.43 -36.07
N GLU A 337 -7.51 -19.91 -37.15
CA GLU A 337 -7.79 -20.39 -38.50
C GLU A 337 -7.19 -21.78 -38.81
N LYS A 338 -6.05 -22.11 -38.19
CA LYS A 338 -5.41 -23.44 -38.32
C LYS A 338 -6.09 -24.49 -37.45
N CYS A 339 -6.50 -24.16 -36.23
CA CYS A 339 -7.20 -25.09 -35.32
C CYS A 339 -8.62 -25.44 -35.80
N LEU A 340 -9.31 -24.54 -36.49
CA LEU A 340 -10.62 -24.81 -37.11
C LEU A 340 -10.57 -25.85 -38.25
N ARG A 341 -9.38 -26.19 -38.77
CA ARG A 341 -9.20 -27.07 -39.94
C ARG A 341 -8.59 -28.45 -39.60
N VAL A 342 -8.36 -28.76 -38.31
CA VAL A 342 -7.78 -30.05 -37.89
C VAL A 342 -8.91 -31.01 -37.48
N PRO A 343 -9.03 -32.22 -38.06
CA PRO A 343 -9.95 -33.24 -37.57
C PRO A 343 -9.61 -33.66 -36.13
N GLU A 344 -10.61 -34.00 -35.32
CA GLU A 344 -10.48 -34.54 -33.96
C GLU A 344 -9.79 -35.91 -33.98
N LEU A 345 -8.48 -35.95 -34.15
CA LEU A 345 -7.65 -37.12 -33.94
C LEU A 345 -6.24 -36.62 -33.75
N TYR A 346 -5.83 -36.51 -32.49
CA TYR A 346 -4.48 -36.74 -31.95
C TYR A 346 -4.50 -36.17 -30.52
N ASP A 347 -4.51 -37.06 -29.54
CA ASP A 347 -4.21 -36.70 -28.16
C ASP A 347 -2.82 -36.07 -28.11
N LEU A 348 -2.79 -34.74 -28.06
CA LEU A 348 -1.58 -33.98 -27.79
C LEU A 348 -1.20 -34.27 -26.34
N GLU A 349 -0.23 -35.16 -26.15
CA GLU A 349 0.50 -35.28 -24.89
C GLU A 349 0.91 -33.87 -24.45
N LYS A 350 0.36 -33.43 -23.31
CA LYS A 350 0.60 -32.12 -22.72
C LYS A 350 2.04 -32.00 -22.22
N GLU A 351 3.01 -31.90 -23.11
CA GLU A 351 4.13 -31.03 -22.82
C GLU A 351 3.60 -29.60 -22.83
N GLN A 352 3.85 -28.86 -21.74
CA GLN A 352 3.37 -27.50 -21.47
C GLN A 352 3.91 -26.48 -22.48
N LEU A 353 3.48 -26.59 -23.74
CA LEU A 353 3.72 -25.64 -24.80
C LEU A 353 2.73 -24.49 -24.65
N PHE A 354 3.25 -23.26 -24.67
CA PHE A 354 2.48 -22.02 -24.65
C PHE A 354 1.30 -22.10 -25.63
N THR A 355 0.09 -22.31 -25.11
CA THR A 355 -1.14 -22.40 -25.90
C THR A 355 -1.92 -21.11 -25.67
N PRO A 356 -2.02 -20.21 -26.66
CA PRO A 356 -2.77 -18.97 -26.51
C PRO A 356 -4.27 -19.25 -26.36
N SER A 357 -5.00 -18.34 -25.71
CA SER A 357 -6.45 -18.48 -25.53
C SER A 357 -7.16 -18.43 -26.89
N ILE A 358 -7.82 -19.53 -27.27
CA ILE A 358 -8.67 -19.63 -28.47
C ILE A 358 -10.10 -19.25 -28.06
N LYS A 359 -10.74 -18.31 -28.76
CA LYS A 359 -12.19 -18.09 -28.57
C LYS A 359 -12.95 -19.28 -29.15
N GLY A 360 -13.32 -20.24 -28.30
CA GLY A 360 -14.21 -21.33 -28.73
C GLY A 360 -14.26 -22.59 -27.89
N HIS A 361 -13.36 -22.80 -26.92
CA HIS A 361 -13.42 -23.99 -26.05
C HIS A 361 -13.37 -23.61 -24.56
N PRO A 362 -14.31 -24.09 -23.74
CA PRO A 362 -14.27 -23.85 -22.30
C PRO A 362 -13.06 -24.59 -21.71
N PRO A 363 -12.32 -24.00 -20.76
CA PRO A 363 -11.37 -24.76 -19.98
C PRO A 363 -12.15 -25.74 -19.10
N ASN A 364 -11.97 -27.05 -19.31
CA ASN A 364 -12.49 -28.07 -18.40
C ASN A 364 -11.92 -27.83 -16.99
N LYS A 365 -12.78 -27.34 -16.11
CA LYS A 365 -12.57 -27.34 -14.67
C LYS A 365 -12.86 -28.74 -14.15
N GLU A 366 -11.82 -29.45 -13.74
CA GLU A 366 -11.98 -30.49 -12.72
C GLU A 366 -11.24 -30.03 -11.45
N SER A 367 -12.01 -29.59 -10.47
CA SER A 367 -11.81 -29.91 -9.05
C SER A 367 -12.97 -29.33 -8.23
N THR A 368 -13.93 -30.20 -7.93
CA THR A 368 -14.75 -30.32 -6.72
C THR A 368 -14.87 -29.12 -5.76
N ASP A 369 -16.10 -28.60 -5.66
CA ASP A 369 -16.99 -28.69 -4.48
C ASP A 369 -17.71 -27.37 -4.10
N SER A 370 -19.04 -27.55 -3.99
CA SER A 370 -20.18 -26.79 -3.43
C SER A 370 -20.16 -25.27 -3.16
N GLY A 371 -21.23 -24.62 -3.65
CA GLY A 371 -21.82 -23.42 -3.02
C GLY A 371 -22.11 -22.28 -4.00
N GLY A 372 -23.27 -22.29 -4.64
CA GLY A 372 -23.66 -21.32 -5.67
C GLY A 372 -24.01 -19.91 -5.15
N VAL A 373 -23.83 -18.92 -6.02
CA VAL A 373 -24.62 -17.68 -6.15
C VAL A 373 -24.55 -17.22 -7.61
N ASP A 374 -25.67 -16.67 -8.06
CA ASP A 374 -26.07 -16.30 -9.42
C ASP A 374 -25.07 -15.55 -10.31
N SER A 375 -25.27 -15.84 -11.60
CA SER A 375 -24.61 -15.28 -12.76
C SER A 375 -25.09 -13.87 -13.10
N SER A 376 -24.16 -12.94 -13.30
CA SER A 376 -24.12 -12.00 -14.46
C SER A 376 -23.17 -10.83 -14.21
N LYS A 377 -21.87 -11.07 -14.45
CA LYS A 377 -20.87 -10.09 -14.90
C LYS A 377 -19.53 -10.82 -15.06
N SER A 378 -19.42 -11.69 -16.06
CA SER A 378 -18.09 -12.17 -16.48
C SER A 378 -17.33 -10.97 -17.07
N LYS A 379 -16.51 -10.31 -16.25
CA LYS A 379 -15.49 -9.38 -16.74
C LYS A 379 -14.59 -10.21 -17.68
N LYS A 380 -14.82 -10.11 -19.00
CA LYS A 380 -13.89 -10.66 -20.00
C LYS A 380 -12.53 -10.03 -19.72
N SER A 381 -11.55 -10.85 -19.37
CA SER A 381 -10.15 -10.42 -19.28
C SER A 381 -9.77 -9.71 -20.58
N PRO A 382 -9.09 -8.56 -20.54
CA PRO A 382 -8.68 -7.86 -21.74
C PRO A 382 -7.78 -8.77 -22.58
N THR A 383 -8.21 -9.12 -23.79
CA THR A 383 -7.41 -9.85 -24.77
C THR A 383 -6.80 -8.89 -25.77
N PHE A 384 -5.58 -9.16 -26.23
CA PHE A 384 -4.89 -8.33 -27.22
C PHE A 384 -4.20 -9.19 -28.29
N ASN A 385 -4.01 -8.60 -29.48
CA ASN A 385 -3.30 -9.24 -30.59
C ASN A 385 -1.87 -8.70 -30.65
N PHE A 386 -0.90 -9.54 -31.02
CA PHE A 386 0.45 -9.04 -31.31
C PHE A 386 0.45 -8.13 -32.56
N PRO A 387 1.12 -6.97 -32.51
CA PRO A 387 1.36 -6.19 -33.72
C PRO A 387 2.15 -7.02 -34.74
N LYS A 388 1.73 -7.00 -36.00
CA LYS A 388 2.38 -7.77 -37.09
C LYS A 388 3.71 -7.18 -37.55
N SER A 389 3.98 -5.92 -37.23
CA SER A 389 5.19 -5.19 -37.63
C SER A 389 5.51 -4.07 -36.63
N GLY A 390 6.72 -3.52 -36.75
CA GLY A 390 7.22 -2.43 -35.90
C GLY A 390 8.00 -2.91 -34.67
N LEU A 391 8.36 -1.97 -33.79
CA LEU A 391 9.04 -2.27 -32.54
C LEU A 391 8.02 -2.62 -31.46
N VAL A 392 7.94 -3.90 -31.08
CA VAL A 392 7.08 -4.38 -30.00
C VAL A 392 7.88 -4.50 -28.72
N VAL A 393 7.40 -3.88 -27.66
CA VAL A 393 8.04 -3.88 -26.35
C VAL A 393 7.17 -4.62 -25.35
N LEU A 394 7.69 -5.73 -24.81
CA LEU A 394 7.04 -6.49 -23.76
C LEU A 394 7.77 -6.27 -22.44
N TRP A 395 7.12 -5.56 -21.50
CA TRP A 395 7.63 -5.37 -20.15
C TRP A 395 6.77 -6.16 -19.15
N SER A 396 7.38 -7.14 -18.50
CA SER A 396 6.75 -7.91 -17.41
C SER A 396 7.80 -8.61 -16.55
N ASP A 397 7.40 -9.05 -15.36
CA ASP A 397 8.26 -9.73 -14.38
C ASP A 397 8.74 -11.12 -14.83
N MET A 398 9.68 -11.71 -14.09
CA MET A 398 10.17 -13.06 -14.38
C MET A 398 9.03 -14.09 -14.25
N GLY A 399 9.01 -15.11 -15.11
CA GLY A 399 8.04 -16.22 -15.00
C GLY A 399 6.69 -15.98 -15.69
N THR A 400 6.46 -14.85 -16.34
CA THR A 400 5.18 -14.53 -17.00
C THR A 400 4.97 -15.20 -18.38
N GLY A 401 5.83 -16.15 -18.78
CA GLY A 401 5.73 -16.87 -20.06
C GLY A 401 6.32 -16.17 -21.30
N LYS A 402 7.10 -15.09 -21.13
CA LYS A 402 7.72 -14.35 -22.27
C LYS A 402 8.65 -15.21 -23.11
N THR A 403 9.46 -16.05 -22.47
CA THR A 403 10.47 -16.86 -23.19
C THR A 403 9.79 -17.97 -23.97
N GLU A 404 8.78 -18.60 -23.36
CA GLU A 404 7.95 -19.62 -23.97
C GLU A 404 7.18 -19.08 -25.18
N LEU A 405 6.65 -17.86 -25.10
CA LEU A 405 6.06 -17.16 -26.25
C LEU A 405 7.07 -16.98 -27.41
N MET A 406 8.27 -16.48 -27.13
CA MET A 406 9.29 -16.28 -28.17
C MET A 406 9.75 -17.61 -28.78
N ARG A 407 9.81 -18.68 -27.97
CA ARG A 407 10.09 -20.03 -28.47
C ARG A 407 9.00 -20.49 -29.43
N TRP A 408 7.72 -20.36 -29.05
CA TRP A 408 6.57 -20.71 -29.89
C TRP A 408 6.61 -19.95 -31.21
N TRP A 409 6.80 -18.63 -31.18
CA TRP A 409 6.83 -17.80 -32.39
C TRP A 409 7.91 -18.26 -33.37
N ARG A 410 9.08 -18.62 -32.84
CA ARG A 410 10.22 -19.07 -33.63
C ARG A 410 10.02 -20.47 -34.21
N ASP A 411 9.40 -21.38 -33.46
CA ASP A 411 9.03 -22.69 -33.96
C ASP A 411 8.00 -22.60 -35.11
N GLN A 412 7.15 -21.57 -35.11
CA GLN A 412 6.25 -21.27 -36.24
C GLN A 412 6.92 -20.52 -37.41
N ASN A 413 8.07 -19.87 -37.17
CA ASN A 413 8.79 -19.06 -38.14
C ASN A 413 10.26 -19.50 -38.26
N PRO A 414 10.54 -20.77 -38.65
CA PRO A 414 11.89 -21.33 -38.59
C PRO A 414 12.89 -20.62 -39.52
N ASN A 415 12.40 -20.03 -40.61
CA ASN A 415 13.23 -19.33 -41.60
C ASN A 415 13.42 -17.84 -41.28
N ALA A 416 12.77 -17.31 -40.24
CA ALA A 416 12.89 -15.90 -39.88
C ALA A 416 14.22 -15.64 -39.17
N ARG A 417 14.86 -14.51 -39.53
CA ARG A 417 16.08 -14.07 -38.84
C ARG A 417 15.75 -13.74 -37.39
N PHE A 418 16.47 -14.34 -36.46
CA PHE A 418 16.23 -14.20 -35.04
C PHE A 418 17.51 -13.85 -34.30
N LEU A 419 17.54 -12.67 -33.68
CA LEU A 419 18.67 -12.23 -32.87
C LEU A 419 18.25 -12.14 -31.41
N ASN A 420 18.91 -12.90 -30.57
CA ASN A 420 18.70 -12.90 -29.13
C ASN A 420 19.91 -12.28 -28.42
N ASN A 421 19.69 -11.12 -27.81
CA ASN A 421 20.76 -10.36 -27.17
C ASN A 421 20.69 -10.49 -25.65
N GLY A 422 21.84 -10.70 -25.01
CA GLY A 422 21.95 -10.74 -23.55
C GLY A 422 23.18 -10.00 -23.02
N HIS A 423 23.18 -9.69 -21.72
CA HIS A 423 24.36 -9.11 -21.06
C HIS A 423 25.23 -10.17 -20.37
N ARG A 424 24.63 -11.25 -19.84
CA ARG A 424 25.35 -12.27 -19.08
C ARG A 424 25.49 -13.55 -19.89
N VAL A 425 26.72 -13.98 -20.14
CA VAL A 425 27.05 -15.13 -21.01
C VAL A 425 26.33 -16.42 -20.58
N ASN A 426 26.37 -16.78 -19.29
CA ASN A 426 25.79 -18.04 -18.80
C ASN A 426 24.26 -18.06 -18.91
N LEU A 427 23.59 -16.93 -18.61
CA LEU A 427 22.14 -16.82 -18.79
C LEU A 427 21.76 -16.89 -20.26
N LEU A 428 22.55 -16.23 -21.13
CA LEU A 428 22.34 -16.25 -22.56
C LEU A 428 22.49 -17.66 -23.14
N LYS A 429 23.46 -18.47 -22.68
CA LYS A 429 23.61 -19.88 -23.10
C LYS A 429 22.37 -20.72 -22.78
N ASN A 430 21.86 -20.62 -21.56
CA ASN A 430 20.63 -21.33 -21.16
C ASN A 430 19.43 -20.86 -22.00
N LEU A 431 19.34 -19.57 -22.27
CA LEU A 431 18.27 -19.00 -23.07
C LEU A 431 18.40 -19.37 -24.55
N ALA A 432 19.63 -19.50 -25.07
CA ALA A 432 19.92 -19.95 -26.42
C ALA A 432 19.46 -21.40 -26.65
N LEU A 433 19.68 -22.29 -25.68
CA LEU A 433 19.15 -23.65 -25.72
C LEU A 433 17.62 -23.66 -25.75
N ARG A 434 16.97 -22.86 -24.87
CA ARG A 434 15.50 -22.77 -24.80
C ARG A 434 14.91 -22.18 -26.07
N LEU A 435 15.55 -21.18 -26.67
CA LEU A 435 15.16 -20.54 -27.92
C LEU A 435 15.85 -21.15 -29.14
N ARG A 436 16.41 -22.37 -29.02
CA ARG A 436 17.24 -23.11 -30.01
C ARG A 436 18.04 -22.23 -31.00
N THR A 437 18.74 -21.22 -30.51
CA THR A 437 19.60 -20.34 -31.31
C THR A 437 21.04 -20.80 -31.23
N ALA A 438 21.84 -20.60 -32.28
CA ALA A 438 23.28 -20.81 -32.20
C ALA A 438 23.93 -19.77 -31.30
N MET A 439 24.93 -20.16 -30.51
CA MET A 439 25.70 -19.22 -29.69
C MET A 439 26.83 -18.61 -30.52
N TYR A 440 26.98 -17.28 -30.47
CA TYR A 440 28.05 -16.58 -31.18
C TYR A 440 29.45 -17.12 -30.86
N SER A 441 29.72 -17.48 -29.60
CA SER A 441 31.01 -18.03 -29.17
C SER A 441 31.36 -19.38 -29.81
N ASP A 442 30.35 -20.09 -30.28
CA ASP A 442 30.47 -21.47 -30.74
C ASP A 442 30.50 -21.54 -32.28
N LEU A 443 30.44 -20.38 -32.96
CA LEU A 443 30.43 -20.23 -34.40
C LEU A 443 31.74 -19.61 -34.90
N GLY A 444 32.31 -20.19 -35.97
CA GLY A 444 33.36 -19.55 -36.77
C GLY A 444 32.81 -18.51 -37.75
N TYR A 445 33.69 -17.82 -38.48
CA TYR A 445 33.31 -16.75 -39.44
C TYR A 445 32.32 -17.21 -40.52
N THR A 446 32.50 -18.43 -41.03
CA THR A 446 31.62 -19.05 -42.03
C THR A 446 30.26 -19.45 -41.45
N GLY A 447 30.23 -19.93 -40.19
CA GLY A 447 29.01 -20.30 -39.48
C GLY A 447 28.14 -19.10 -39.12
N LEU A 448 28.76 -17.94 -38.86
CA LEU A 448 28.04 -16.69 -38.59
C LEU A 448 27.20 -16.23 -39.79
N ALA A 449 27.76 -16.32 -41.01
CA ALA A 449 27.08 -15.90 -42.24
C ALA A 449 25.86 -16.77 -42.59
N GLN A 450 25.83 -18.02 -42.12
CA GLN A 450 24.76 -18.98 -42.38
C GLN A 450 23.72 -19.05 -41.25
N ALA A 451 24.01 -18.48 -40.08
CA ALA A 451 23.13 -18.55 -38.92
C ALA A 451 21.85 -17.71 -39.12
N GLN A 452 20.71 -18.39 -39.16
CA GLN A 452 19.40 -17.72 -39.20
C GLN A 452 18.94 -17.26 -37.80
N ALA A 453 19.36 -17.96 -36.74
CA ALA A 453 19.01 -17.66 -35.37
C ALA A 453 20.26 -17.64 -34.47
N LEU A 454 20.59 -16.47 -33.92
CA LEU A 454 21.84 -16.21 -33.20
C LEU A 454 21.58 -15.66 -31.80
N SER A 455 22.31 -16.18 -30.81
CA SER A 455 22.44 -15.59 -29.48
C SER A 455 23.81 -14.97 -29.31
N ILE A 456 23.85 -13.69 -28.98
CA ILE A 456 25.11 -12.94 -28.80
C ILE A 456 25.03 -11.99 -27.60
N THR A 457 26.16 -11.81 -26.91
CA THR A 457 26.25 -10.80 -25.86
C THR A 457 26.37 -9.41 -26.45
N ILE A 458 25.80 -8.41 -25.79
CA ILE A 458 25.83 -7.02 -26.25
C ILE A 458 27.27 -6.52 -26.47
N ASP A 459 28.21 -6.90 -25.60
CA ASP A 459 29.62 -6.54 -25.75
C ASP A 459 30.26 -7.16 -27.01
N SER A 460 29.88 -8.39 -27.35
CA SER A 460 30.38 -9.08 -28.55
C SER A 460 29.74 -8.54 -29.81
N LEU A 461 28.45 -8.18 -29.76
CA LEU A 461 27.76 -7.51 -30.85
C LEU A 461 28.38 -6.14 -31.16
N HIS A 462 28.73 -5.39 -30.11
CA HIS A 462 29.42 -4.11 -30.25
C HIS A 462 30.82 -4.29 -30.88
N LYS A 463 31.57 -5.32 -30.46
CA LYS A 463 32.88 -5.67 -31.05
C LYS A 463 32.76 -6.06 -32.52
N LEU A 464 31.78 -6.87 -32.89
CA LEU A 464 31.52 -7.22 -34.29
C LEU A 464 31.27 -5.98 -35.15
N ASN A 465 30.39 -5.08 -34.69
CA ASN A 465 30.05 -3.86 -35.41
C ASN A 465 31.25 -2.91 -35.58
N THR A 466 32.11 -2.83 -34.58
CA THR A 466 33.30 -1.96 -34.62
C THR A 466 34.42 -2.54 -35.46
N GLN A 467 34.63 -3.86 -35.43
CA GLN A 467 35.62 -4.53 -36.27
C GLN A 467 35.22 -4.58 -37.75
N SER A 468 33.92 -4.68 -38.06
CA SER A 468 33.41 -4.63 -39.43
C SER A 468 33.47 -3.24 -40.10
N LEU A 469 33.79 -2.19 -39.35
CA LEU A 469 33.95 -0.82 -39.88
C LEU A 469 35.43 -0.49 -40.22
N THR A 470 36.35 -1.39 -39.90
CA THR A 470 37.81 -1.26 -40.12
C THR A 470 38.33 -2.08 -41.31
N TYR A 471 37.44 -2.82 -41.97
CA TYR A 471 37.64 -3.53 -43.24
C TYR A 471 36.59 -3.04 -44.23
#